data_AF-A0A7X6HQ62-F1
#
_entry.id   AF-A0A7X6HQ62-F1
#
_cell.length_a   1.000
_cell.length_b   1.000
_cell.length_c   1.000
_cell.angle_alpha   90.00
_cell.angle_beta   90.00
_cell.angle_gamma   90.00
#
_symmetry.space_group_name_H-M   'P 1'
#
loop_
_entity.id
_entity.type
_entity.pdbx_description
1 polymer ?
#
loop_
_entity_poly.entity_id
_entity_poly.type
_entity_poly.pdbx_seq_one_letter_code
_entity_poly.pdbx_strand_id
1 'polypeptide(L)'
;QEESYTSVSSFLNLDPIPVYGENGAAQVKFCGKRIKRGLYKTSSGRLINADVNGSYNIMRKAIPNALCDGIESCVVQPRRLNPLEVKAKGEGFNASHVM
;
A
#
# COMPACT_ATOMS: atom_id res chain seq x y z
N GLN A 1 -2.34 -13.66 10.33
CA GLN A 1 -3.23 -13.05 9.32
C GLN A 1 -3.75 -14.16 8.45
N GLU A 2 -5.06 -14.26 8.31
CA GLU A 2 -5.72 -15.30 7.51
C GLU A 2 -5.54 -15.03 6.00
N GLU A 3 -5.63 -16.08 5.19
CA GLU A 3 -5.61 -15.94 3.73
C GLU A 3 -6.97 -15.43 3.21
N SER A 4 -6.95 -14.50 2.26
CA SER A 4 -8.16 -13.92 1.67
C SER A 4 -8.00 -13.71 0.16
N TYR A 5 -9.11 -13.51 -0.55
CA TYR A 5 -9.15 -13.33 -2.01
C TYR A 5 -8.65 -11.96 -2.50
N THR A 6 -7.53 -11.46 -1.97
CA THR A 6 -6.94 -10.14 -2.27
C THR A 6 -6.45 -10.00 -3.71
N SER A 7 -6.11 -11.11 -4.37
CA SER A 7 -5.60 -11.12 -5.74
C SER A 7 -6.71 -11.05 -6.82
N VAL A 8 -7.94 -11.39 -6.45
CA VAL A 8 -9.10 -11.46 -7.37
C VAL A 8 -10.06 -10.29 -7.16
N SER A 9 -10.26 -9.90 -5.90
CA SER A 9 -11.12 -8.76 -5.54
C SER A 9 -10.72 -7.49 -6.29
N SER A 10 -11.68 -6.75 -6.83
CA SER A 10 -11.41 -5.47 -7.47
C SER A 10 -11.23 -4.38 -6.42
N PHE A 11 -10.03 -3.79 -6.37
CA PHE A 11 -9.80 -2.62 -5.53
C PHE A 11 -10.69 -1.44 -5.91
N LEU A 12 -10.81 -1.16 -7.22
CA LEU A 12 -11.52 0.03 -7.72
C LEU A 12 -13.03 -0.01 -7.52
N ASN A 13 -13.62 -1.21 -7.45
CA ASN A 13 -15.06 -1.36 -7.19
C ASN A 13 -15.35 -1.62 -5.71
N LEU A 14 -14.32 -1.59 -4.86
CA LEU A 14 -14.40 -1.93 -3.44
C LEU A 14 -15.05 -3.29 -3.19
N ASP A 15 -14.72 -4.29 -4.03
CA ASP A 15 -15.24 -5.65 -3.86
C ASP A 15 -14.96 -6.15 -2.43
N PRO A 16 -15.86 -6.98 -1.86
CA PRO A 16 -15.62 -7.64 -0.59
C PRO A 16 -14.37 -8.53 -0.69
N ILE A 17 -13.61 -8.61 0.40
CA ILE A 17 -12.40 -9.41 0.49
C ILE A 17 -12.67 -10.59 1.45
N PRO A 18 -13.40 -11.63 1.02
CA PRO A 18 -13.73 -12.75 1.88
C PRO A 18 -12.46 -13.52 2.31
N VAL A 19 -12.51 -14.11 3.50
CA VAL A 19 -11.46 -15.01 4.00
C VAL A 19 -11.62 -16.37 3.32
N TYR A 20 -10.51 -16.97 2.90
CA TYR A 20 -10.51 -18.29 2.30
C TYR A 20 -10.97 -19.35 3.31
N GLY A 21 -11.91 -20.21 2.92
CA GLY A 21 -12.45 -21.27 3.78
C GLY A 21 -13.64 -20.87 4.65
N GLU A 22 -14.04 -19.59 4.68
CA GLU A 22 -15.27 -19.17 5.35
C GLU A 22 -16.53 -19.47 4.51
N ASN A 23 -17.64 -19.73 5.21
CA ASN A 23 -18.93 -20.00 4.58
C ASN A 23 -19.35 -18.84 3.68
N GLY A 24 -19.60 -19.14 2.39
CA GLY A 24 -20.00 -18.14 1.40
C GLY A 24 -18.85 -17.45 0.66
N ALA A 25 -17.59 -17.65 1.07
CA ALA A 25 -16.43 -17.05 0.39
C ALA A 25 -16.32 -17.47 -1.09
N ALA A 26 -16.67 -18.72 -1.41
CA ALA A 26 -16.69 -19.24 -2.78
C ALA A 26 -17.86 -18.71 -3.63
N GLN A 27 -18.89 -18.13 -3.02
CA GLN A 27 -20.09 -17.63 -3.70
C GLN A 27 -19.97 -16.14 -4.07
N VAL A 28 -18.93 -15.46 -3.58
CA VAL A 28 -18.69 -14.05 -3.86
C VAL A 28 -18.35 -13.86 -5.34
N LYS A 29 -19.16 -13.04 -6.02
CA LYS A 29 -18.89 -12.60 -7.39
C LYS A 29 -18.01 -11.37 -7.36
N PHE A 30 -16.82 -11.49 -7.92
CA PHE A 30 -15.88 -10.37 -8.08
C PHE A 30 -16.16 -9.63 -9.38
N CYS A 31 -16.02 -8.31 -9.35
CA CYS A 31 -16.29 -7.45 -10.49
C CYS A 31 -15.13 -7.40 -11.50
N GLY A 32 -13.92 -7.81 -11.09
CA GLY A 32 -12.75 -7.87 -11.97
C GLY A 32 -12.09 -9.25 -11.98
N LYS A 33 -11.06 -9.39 -12.81
CA LYS A 33 -10.36 -10.67 -12.98
C LYS A 33 -8.89 -10.45 -13.30
N ARG A 34 -8.02 -11.23 -12.65
CA ARG A 34 -6.62 -11.35 -13.05
C ARG A 34 -6.50 -12.14 -14.36
N ILE A 35 -5.87 -11.56 -15.38
CA ILE A 35 -5.67 -12.24 -16.67
C ILE A 35 -4.41 -13.09 -16.61
N LYS A 36 -3.29 -12.46 -16.22
CA LYS A 36 -1.96 -13.10 -16.14
C LYS A 36 -1.11 -12.40 -15.07
N ARG A 37 0.13 -12.86 -14.88
CA ARG A 37 1.09 -12.17 -13.99
C ARG A 37 1.27 -10.72 -14.43
N GLY A 38 1.21 -9.80 -13.47
CA GLY A 38 1.32 -8.36 -13.72
C GLY A 38 0.11 -7.70 -14.39
N LEU A 39 -0.97 -8.43 -14.71
CA LEU A 39 -2.10 -7.84 -15.44
C LEU A 39 -3.47 -8.23 -14.85
N TYR A 40 -4.23 -7.22 -14.45
CA TYR A 40 -5.58 -7.32 -13.91
C TYR A 40 -6.55 -6.50 -14.76
N LYS A 41 -7.74 -7.05 -15.02
CA LYS A 41 -8.82 -6.37 -15.75
C LYS A 41 -9.96 -6.01 -14.80
N THR A 42 -10.31 -4.74 -14.80
CA THR A 42 -11.41 -4.19 -13.99
C THR A 42 -12.77 -4.48 -14.64
N SER A 43 -13.86 -4.27 -13.92
CA SER A 43 -15.24 -4.35 -14.46
C SER A 43 -15.45 -3.43 -15.66
N SER A 44 -14.87 -2.23 -15.62
CA SER A 44 -14.88 -1.25 -16.72
C SER A 44 -14.00 -1.63 -17.90
N GLY A 45 -13.31 -2.78 -17.86
CA GLY A 45 -12.43 -3.26 -18.91
C GLY A 45 -11.04 -2.64 -18.92
N ARG A 46 -10.71 -1.75 -17.98
CA ARG A 46 -9.38 -1.15 -17.83
C ARG A 46 -8.38 -2.20 -17.36
N LEU A 47 -7.16 -2.09 -17.88
CA LEU A 47 -6.05 -2.94 -17.47
C LEU A 47 -5.18 -2.19 -16.46
N ILE A 48 -4.96 -2.80 -15.30
CA ILE A 48 -4.06 -2.30 -14.25
C ILE A 48 -3.05 -3.39 -13.88
N ASN A 49 -1.99 -2.99 -13.19
CA ASN A 49 -1.04 -3.96 -12.67
C ASN A 49 -1.72 -4.80 -11.56
N ALA A 50 -1.61 -6.13 -11.67
CA ALA A 50 -2.15 -7.06 -10.69
C ALA A 50 -1.54 -6.89 -9.29
N ASP A 51 -0.25 -6.54 -9.21
CA ASP A 51 0.43 -6.33 -7.93
C ASP A 51 -0.11 -5.07 -7.24
N VAL A 52 -0.35 -4.00 -8.00
CA VAL A 52 -1.00 -2.78 -7.49
C VAL A 52 -2.39 -3.08 -6.93
N ASN A 53 -3.22 -3.83 -7.67
CA ASN A 53 -4.54 -4.25 -7.19
C ASN A 53 -4.43 -5.08 -5.89
N GLY A 54 -3.51 -6.04 -5.85
CA GLY A 54 -3.26 -6.86 -4.67
C GLY A 54 -2.80 -6.05 -3.47
N SER A 55 -1.83 -5.16 -3.64
CA SER A 55 -1.30 -4.30 -2.57
C SER A 55 -2.38 -3.41 -1.97
N TYR A 56 -3.22 -2.79 -2.79
CA TYR A 56 -4.33 -1.98 -2.29
C TYR A 56 -5.38 -2.81 -1.53
N ASN A 57 -5.68 -4.03 -1.99
CA ASN A 57 -6.59 -4.91 -1.25
C ASN A 57 -6.00 -5.39 0.07
N ILE A 58 -4.68 -5.65 0.13
CA ILE A 58 -4.00 -5.97 1.39
C ILE A 58 -4.07 -4.77 2.35
N MET A 59 -3.80 -3.56 1.85
CA MET A 59 -3.92 -2.33 2.62
C MET A 59 -5.32 -2.17 3.19
N ARG A 60 -6.37 -2.32 2.37
CA ARG A 60 -7.78 -2.30 2.81
C ARG A 60 -8.11 -3.35 3.86
N LYS A 61 -7.56 -4.57 3.73
CA LYS A 61 -7.77 -5.64 4.72
C LYS A 61 -7.10 -5.31 6.05
N ALA A 62 -5.87 -4.82 6.02
CA ALA A 62 -5.08 -4.54 7.22
C ALA A 62 -5.54 -3.27 7.94
N ILE A 63 -5.93 -2.24 7.18
CA ILE A 63 -6.29 -0.92 7.69
C ILE A 63 -7.51 -0.44 6.86
N PRO A 64 -8.75 -0.75 7.29
CA PRO A 64 -9.96 -0.47 6.52
C PRO A 64 -10.14 0.99 6.10
N ASN A 65 -9.69 1.94 6.93
CA ASN A 65 -9.81 3.37 6.67
C ASN A 65 -8.55 4.02 6.08
N ALA A 66 -7.55 3.23 5.64
CA ALA A 66 -6.25 3.74 5.18
C ALA A 66 -6.30 4.78 4.06
N LEU A 67 -7.38 4.79 3.27
CA LEU A 67 -7.56 5.71 2.14
C LEU A 67 -8.58 6.82 2.43
N CYS A 68 -9.33 6.72 3.53
CA CYS A 68 -10.38 7.68 3.89
C CYS A 68 -9.84 8.82 4.73
N ASP A 69 -8.96 8.52 5.68
CA ASP A 69 -8.48 9.48 6.68
C ASP A 69 -7.28 10.32 6.19
N GLY A 70 -6.85 10.09 4.94
CA GLY A 70 -5.65 10.68 4.38
C GLY A 70 -4.36 10.12 4.99
N ILE A 71 -3.22 10.49 4.41
CA ILE A 71 -1.91 10.17 4.99
C ILE A 71 -1.46 11.42 5.74
N GLU A 72 -1.47 11.37 7.07
CA GLU A 72 -1.09 12.51 7.91
C GLU A 72 0.40 12.86 7.76
N SER A 73 1.29 11.85 7.71
CA SER A 73 2.73 12.04 7.55
C SER A 73 3.46 10.72 7.25
N CYS A 74 4.67 10.81 6.70
CA CYS A 74 5.60 9.68 6.68
C CYS A 74 6.29 9.56 8.05
N VAL A 75 6.11 8.43 8.74
CA VAL A 75 6.72 8.17 10.07
C VAL A 75 8.25 8.31 10.03
N VAL A 76 8.86 7.91 8.92
CA VAL A 76 10.30 8.06 8.70
C VAL A 76 10.57 8.70 7.35
N GLN A 77 11.46 9.69 7.36
CA GLN A 77 12.04 10.30 6.16
C GLN A 77 13.52 9.94 6.15
N PRO A 78 13.91 8.83 5.48
CA PRO A 78 15.30 8.41 5.47
C PRO A 78 16.15 9.52 4.85
N ARG A 79 17.13 10.02 5.62
CA ARG A 79 18.11 10.98 5.12
C ARG A 79 19.25 10.23 4.48
N ARG A 80 19.61 10.63 3.26
CA ARG A 80 20.88 10.22 2.69
C ARG A 80 22.00 10.89 3.49
N LEU A 81 22.83 10.07 4.13
CA LEU A 81 24.05 10.53 4.80
C LEU A 81 25.22 10.31 3.84
N ASN A 82 25.99 11.37 3.57
CA ASN A 82 27.27 11.30 2.89
C ASN A 82 28.37 11.44 3.96
N PRO A 83 29.05 10.36 4.39
CA PRO A 83 30.03 10.41 5.48
C PRO A 83 31.26 11.28 5.17
N LEU A 84 31.49 11.56 3.88
CA LEU A 84 32.63 12.33 3.38
C LEU A 84 32.34 13.83 3.26
N GLU A 85 31.07 14.24 3.29
CA GLU A 85 30.67 15.64 3.39
C GLU A 85 30.64 16.04 4.87
N VAL A 86 31.82 16.15 5.46
CA VAL A 86 31.97 16.81 6.75
C VAL A 86 31.90 18.31 6.46
N LYS A 87 30.76 18.95 6.75
CA LYS A 87 30.78 20.41 6.89
C LYS A 87 31.82 20.74 7.96
N ALA A 88 32.71 21.69 7.68
CA ALA A 88 33.67 22.16 8.66
C ALA A 88 32.96 22.45 10.00
N LYS A 89 33.59 22.04 11.10
CA LYS A 89 33.05 22.17 12.45
C LYS A 89 32.72 23.65 12.71
N GLY A 90 31.44 24.02 12.59
CA GLY A 90 30.97 25.41 12.76
C GLY A 90 29.80 25.85 11.88
N GLU A 91 29.52 25.18 10.75
CA GLU A 91 28.45 25.62 9.85
C GLU A 91 27.19 24.75 9.95
N GLY A 92 26.48 24.90 11.08
CA GLY A 92 25.18 24.28 11.30
C GLY A 92 24.48 24.78 12.57
N PHE A 93 23.43 25.57 12.35
CA PHE A 93 22.33 26.09 13.21
C PHE A 93 22.48 26.41 14.71
N ASN A 94 23.49 25.99 15.46
CA ASN A 94 23.72 26.46 16.84
C ASN A 94 25.21 26.40 17.18
N ALA A 95 25.98 27.32 16.61
CA ALA A 95 27.23 27.76 17.20
C ALA A 95 26.92 28.51 18.49
N SER A 96 26.96 27.83 19.64
CA SER A 96 27.19 28.43 20.96
C SER A 96 27.24 27.32 22.02
N HIS A 97 28.43 26.77 22.29
CA HIS A 97 28.75 26.36 23.64
C HIS A 97 29.40 27.59 24.29
N VAL A 98 28.64 28.30 25.11
CA VAL A 98 29.13 29.43 25.91
C VAL A 98 29.35 28.90 27.33
N MET A 99 30.61 29.03 27.77
CA MET A 99 31.27 28.64 29.03
C MET A 99 31.25 27.16 29.40
#